data_AF-A0A7Y7PKZ8-F1
#
_entry.id   AF-A0A7Y7PKZ8-F1
#
_cell.length_a   1.000
_cell.length_b   1.000
_cell.length_c   1.000
_cell.angle_alpha   90.00
_cell.angle_beta   90.00
_cell.angle_gamma   90.00
#
_symmetry.space_group_name_H-M   'P 1'
#
loop_
_entity.id
_entity.type
_entity.pdbx_description
1 polymer ?
#
loop_
_entity_poly.entity_id
_entity_poly.type
_entity_poly.pdbx_seq_one_letter_code
_entity_poly.pdbx_strand_id
1 'polypeptide(L)'
;MSAQLEQDDLFSDDSSDQADSNRALALPPLLDEPLAAIWQTPAFAAYCGQDFTLPASGNSGALLFVGLQSPFAGQPHQQRHYDVLSGRQVSATYSMHRLTLQLGVRATYLPVLFHRESPDGYFPIVVSTEAGRHFLRSQLTLFQSTVRALEPSAVVVCSRLASILIRSYCWLHWPLSWDEALGTYRDQAAGTPFFFADDFSGNAHSLDAGSLGRLAWQLRQALGLPAPIPLPWQ
;
A
#
# COMPACT_ATOMS: atom_id res chain seq x y z
N MET A 1 -50.33 35.44 -32.77
CA MET A 1 -50.08 33.99 -32.58
C MET A 1 -48.58 33.80 -32.49
N SER A 2 -48.11 33.42 -31.30
CA SER A 2 -46.96 32.55 -31.01
C SER A 2 -46.50 32.86 -29.59
N ALA A 3 -46.94 31.98 -28.69
CA ALA A 3 -46.54 31.95 -27.30
C ALA A 3 -45.14 31.33 -27.18
N GLN A 4 -44.30 31.90 -26.33
CA GLN A 4 -43.13 31.21 -25.76
C GLN A 4 -43.22 31.37 -24.24
N LEU A 5 -43.54 30.25 -23.60
CA LEU A 5 -43.35 29.94 -22.19
C LEU A 5 -42.13 29.01 -22.09
N GLU A 6 -41.67 28.82 -20.85
CA GLU A 6 -40.64 27.89 -20.31
C GLU A 6 -39.33 28.60 -19.96
N GLN A 7 -39.13 28.99 -18.70
CA GLN A 7 -38.75 28.16 -17.53
C GLN A 7 -37.46 27.36 -17.78
N ASP A 8 -36.38 27.78 -17.11
CA ASP A 8 -35.58 26.91 -16.24
C ASP A 8 -34.46 27.72 -15.56
N ASP A 9 -34.83 28.40 -14.48
CA ASP A 9 -33.96 28.65 -13.32
C ASP A 9 -34.10 27.43 -12.40
N LEU A 10 -33.17 26.46 -12.45
CA LEU A 10 -33.10 25.37 -11.46
C LEU A 10 -31.82 24.52 -11.54
N PHE A 11 -30.65 25.15 -11.59
CA PHE A 11 -29.40 24.50 -11.15
C PHE A 11 -28.55 25.50 -10.39
N SER A 12 -28.94 25.75 -9.14
CA SER A 12 -28.04 26.23 -8.10
C SER A 12 -26.92 25.21 -7.94
N ASP A 13 -25.74 25.60 -8.38
CA ASP A 13 -24.48 24.87 -8.25
C ASP A 13 -24.07 24.86 -6.77
N ASP A 14 -24.58 23.87 -6.03
CA ASP A 14 -24.21 23.57 -4.65
C ASP A 14 -23.37 22.29 -4.66
N SER A 15 -22.13 22.43 -5.16
CA SER A 15 -21.14 21.34 -5.21
C SER A 15 -19.76 21.78 -4.70
N SER A 16 -19.71 22.79 -3.83
CA SER A 16 -18.53 23.11 -3.03
C SER A 16 -18.58 22.33 -1.71
N ASP A 17 -17.92 21.16 -1.64
CA ASP A 17 -17.28 20.62 -0.41
C ASP A 17 -16.74 19.16 -0.49
N GLN A 18 -16.58 18.56 -1.68
CA GLN A 18 -15.92 17.24 -1.80
C GLN A 18 -14.48 17.25 -2.35
N ALA A 19 -13.86 18.43 -2.47
CA ALA A 19 -12.56 18.58 -3.12
C ALA A 19 -11.48 19.06 -2.14
N ASP A 20 -11.00 18.21 -1.22
CA ASP A 20 -9.66 18.41 -0.62
C ASP A 20 -9.03 17.19 0.11
N SER A 21 -9.58 15.97 -0.04
CA SER A 21 -9.07 14.79 0.69
C SER A 21 -7.86 14.09 0.05
N ASN A 22 -7.41 14.51 -1.14
CA ASN A 22 -6.36 13.82 -1.91
C ASN A 22 -5.08 14.68 -2.04
N ARG A 23 -4.36 14.88 -0.94
CA ARG A 23 -3.09 15.60 -0.91
C ARG A 23 -1.90 14.66 -1.13
N ALA A 24 -0.99 15.05 -2.02
CA ALA A 24 0.32 14.39 -2.14
C ALA A 24 1.14 14.67 -0.87
N LEU A 25 1.61 13.61 -0.22
CA LEU A 25 2.42 13.66 0.99
C LEU A 25 3.86 13.30 0.64
N ALA A 26 4.79 14.17 1.02
CA ALA A 26 6.21 13.83 1.00
C ALA A 26 6.45 12.76 2.08
N LEU A 27 6.89 11.59 1.66
CA LEU A 27 7.24 10.49 2.56
C LEU A 27 8.63 10.61 3.21
N PRO A 28 9.64 11.28 2.63
CA PRO A 28 10.96 11.39 3.27
C PRO A 28 10.91 11.95 4.71
N PRO A 29 10.14 13.01 5.04
CA PRO A 29 10.04 13.47 6.43
C PRO A 29 9.44 12.44 7.40
N LEU A 30 8.62 11.51 6.90
CA LEU A 30 8.02 10.45 7.72
C LEU A 30 8.93 9.22 7.87
N LEU A 31 9.90 9.04 6.97
CA LEU A 31 10.67 7.80 6.83
C LEU A 31 12.17 8.00 7.04
N ASP A 32 12.78 9.04 6.50
CA ASP A 32 14.24 9.19 6.43
C ASP A 32 14.89 9.23 7.82
N GLU A 33 14.46 10.16 8.68
CA GLU A 33 15.03 10.34 10.01
C GLU A 33 14.71 9.15 10.94
N PRO A 34 13.46 8.68 11.06
CA PRO A 34 13.17 7.51 11.89
C PRO A 34 13.89 6.26 11.44
N LEU A 35 13.99 6.03 10.12
CA LEU A 35 14.69 4.87 9.60
C LEU A 35 16.21 5.01 9.78
N ALA A 36 16.79 6.19 9.57
CA ALA A 36 18.20 6.44 9.89
C ALA A 36 18.51 6.16 11.36
N ALA A 37 17.63 6.55 12.28
CA ALA A 37 17.78 6.26 13.71
C ALA A 37 17.76 4.76 14.02
N ILE A 38 16.88 4.00 13.36
CA ILE A 38 16.89 2.53 13.43
C ILE A 38 18.24 2.01 12.91
N TRP A 39 18.66 2.41 11.72
CA TRP A 39 19.86 1.90 11.06
C TRP A 39 21.18 2.25 11.75
N GLN A 40 21.21 3.34 12.51
CA GLN A 40 22.38 3.76 13.30
C GLN A 40 22.45 3.07 14.67
N THR A 41 21.43 2.31 15.06
CA THR A 41 21.44 1.58 16.33
C THR A 41 22.52 0.50 16.31
N PRO A 42 23.54 0.54 17.19
CA PRO A 42 24.68 -0.38 17.11
C PRO A 42 24.29 -1.87 17.17
N ALA A 43 23.25 -2.20 17.93
CA ALA A 43 22.72 -3.56 18.03
C ALA A 43 22.13 -4.10 16.71
N PHE A 44 21.83 -3.23 15.74
CA PHE A 44 21.21 -3.59 14.47
C PHE A 44 22.20 -3.64 13.29
N ALA A 45 23.50 -3.37 13.54
CA ALA A 45 24.51 -3.30 12.48
C ALA A 45 24.56 -4.57 11.60
N ALA A 46 24.35 -5.75 12.20
CA ALA A 46 24.34 -7.03 11.49
C ALA A 46 23.16 -7.20 10.50
N TYR A 47 22.13 -6.35 10.60
CA TYR A 47 20.90 -6.39 9.81
C TYR A 47 20.84 -5.27 8.75
N CYS A 48 21.80 -4.35 8.77
CA CYS A 48 21.82 -3.14 7.96
C CYS A 48 22.78 -3.25 6.76
N GLY A 49 22.90 -4.45 6.17
CA GLY A 49 23.95 -4.76 5.19
C GLY A 49 23.78 -4.15 3.78
N GLN A 50 22.56 -3.75 3.40
CA GLN A 50 22.27 -3.15 2.08
C GLN A 50 21.36 -1.95 2.25
N ASP A 51 21.74 -0.79 1.68
CA ASP A 51 20.95 0.44 1.78
C ASP A 51 19.49 0.22 1.33
N PHE A 52 18.57 0.95 1.94
CA PHE A 52 17.15 0.85 1.68
C PHE A 52 16.73 1.80 0.55
N THR A 53 15.52 1.60 0.02
CA THR A 53 14.92 2.54 -0.93
C THR A 53 13.53 2.90 -0.45
N LEU A 54 13.21 4.18 -0.48
CA LEU A 54 11.96 4.72 0.03
C LEU A 54 11.07 5.23 -1.11
N PRO A 55 9.75 5.10 -1.03
CA PRO A 55 8.88 5.81 -1.94
C PRO A 55 9.10 7.34 -1.78
N ALA A 56 9.22 8.07 -2.89
CA ALA A 56 9.44 9.52 -2.86
C ALA A 56 8.21 10.30 -2.34
N SER A 57 7.02 9.75 -2.59
CA SER A 57 5.75 10.37 -2.24
C SER A 57 4.67 9.32 -2.01
N GLY A 58 3.68 9.67 -1.21
CA GLY A 58 2.42 8.95 -1.09
C GLY A 58 1.25 9.87 -1.36
N ASN A 59 0.07 9.27 -1.54
CA ASN A 59 -1.17 10.00 -1.74
C ASN A 59 -2.12 9.72 -0.57
N SER A 60 -2.54 10.77 0.12
CA SER A 60 -3.63 10.66 1.10
C SER A 60 -4.92 10.21 0.42
N GLY A 61 -5.73 9.38 1.09
CA GLY A 61 -6.99 8.88 0.52
C GLY A 61 -6.85 7.93 -0.67
N ALA A 62 -5.63 7.58 -1.07
CA ALA A 62 -5.38 6.64 -2.16
C ALA A 62 -5.38 5.18 -1.69
N LEU A 63 -5.38 4.26 -2.66
CA LEU A 63 -5.17 2.84 -2.40
C LEU A 63 -3.70 2.61 -2.00
N LEU A 64 -3.46 1.93 -0.88
CA LEU A 64 -2.10 1.60 -0.43
C LEU A 64 -1.79 0.13 -0.68
N PHE A 65 -0.85 -0.15 -1.58
CA PHE A 65 -0.27 -1.48 -1.74
C PHE A 65 0.87 -1.69 -0.76
N VAL A 66 0.89 -2.85 -0.11
CA VAL A 66 1.90 -3.21 0.88
C VAL A 66 2.53 -4.53 0.52
N GLY A 67 3.85 -4.61 0.50
CA GLY A 67 4.58 -5.84 0.21
C GLY A 67 5.98 -5.84 0.79
N LEU A 68 6.82 -6.75 0.28
CA LEU A 68 8.25 -6.73 0.55
C LEU A 68 8.97 -5.91 -0.51
N GLN A 69 10.01 -5.20 -0.11
CA GLN A 69 10.85 -4.46 -1.03
C GLN A 69 11.44 -5.41 -2.08
N SER A 70 11.24 -5.12 -3.36
CA SER A 70 11.76 -5.97 -4.43
C SER A 70 13.30 -5.99 -4.42
N PRO A 71 13.93 -7.15 -4.67
CA PRO A 71 15.36 -7.21 -4.91
C PRO A 71 15.68 -6.40 -6.17
N PHE A 72 16.66 -5.50 -6.08
CA PHE A 72 17.02 -4.64 -7.20
C PHE A 72 17.99 -5.38 -8.12
N ALA A 73 17.62 -5.55 -9.38
CA ALA A 73 18.41 -6.29 -10.38
C ALA A 73 19.54 -5.45 -11.03
N GLY A 74 19.84 -4.25 -10.50
CA GLY A 74 20.84 -3.33 -11.07
C GLY A 74 22.00 -3.03 -10.12
N GLN A 75 23.02 -2.31 -10.61
CA GLN A 75 24.07 -1.76 -9.74
C GLN A 75 23.44 -0.87 -8.65
N PRO A 76 24.03 -0.80 -7.44
CA PRO A 76 23.57 0.10 -6.39
C PRO A 76 23.66 1.55 -6.87
N HIS A 77 22.59 2.07 -7.46
CA HIS A 77 22.48 3.48 -7.77
C HIS A 77 22.28 4.27 -6.47
N GLN A 78 22.90 5.45 -6.41
CA GLN A 78 22.82 6.45 -5.34
C GLN A 78 21.38 6.97 -5.03
N GLN A 79 20.34 6.46 -5.71
CA GLN A 79 18.97 6.93 -5.53
C GLN A 79 18.31 6.22 -4.33
N ARG A 80 18.24 6.93 -3.20
CA ARG A 80 17.52 6.51 -2.00
C ARG A 80 16.01 6.48 -2.16
N HIS A 81 15.47 7.17 -3.17
CA HIS A 81 14.03 7.25 -3.40
C HIS A 81 13.63 6.69 -4.75
N TYR A 82 12.48 6.03 -4.81
CA TYR A 82 11.89 5.51 -6.04
C TYR A 82 10.48 6.06 -6.25
N ASP A 83 10.10 6.17 -7.53
CA ASP A 83 8.72 6.40 -7.95
C ASP A 83 8.12 5.06 -8.37
N VAL A 84 7.14 4.61 -7.58
CA VAL A 84 6.38 3.35 -7.76
C VAL A 84 5.74 3.29 -9.14
N LEU A 85 5.29 4.42 -9.69
CA LEU A 85 4.54 4.49 -10.95
C LEU A 85 5.44 4.72 -12.17
N SER A 86 6.75 4.92 -11.97
CA SER A 86 7.71 5.07 -13.07
C SER A 86 7.87 3.81 -13.94
N GLY A 87 7.21 2.70 -13.59
CA GLY A 87 7.19 1.45 -14.36
C GLY A 87 8.52 0.68 -14.34
N ARG A 88 9.51 1.13 -13.57
CA ARG A 88 10.86 0.55 -13.53
C ARG A 88 11.03 -0.61 -12.54
N GLN A 89 10.04 -0.89 -11.68
CA GLN A 89 10.04 -2.08 -10.82
C GLN A 89 9.22 -3.22 -11.44
N VAL A 90 9.71 -4.45 -11.30
CA VAL A 90 9.37 -5.67 -12.06
C VAL A 90 8.07 -6.33 -11.58
N SER A 91 7.27 -6.84 -12.52
CA SER A 91 6.06 -7.72 -12.46
C SER A 91 4.97 -7.51 -11.40
N ALA A 92 5.28 -7.33 -10.11
CA ALA A 92 4.29 -7.08 -9.05
C ALA A 92 3.56 -5.74 -9.27
N THR A 93 4.30 -4.74 -9.76
CA THR A 93 3.80 -3.41 -10.14
C THR A 93 2.79 -3.47 -11.28
N TYR A 94 2.86 -4.49 -12.16
CA TYR A 94 1.94 -4.61 -13.30
C TYR A 94 0.51 -4.94 -12.84
N SER A 95 0.35 -5.91 -11.96
CA SER A 95 -0.97 -6.27 -11.41
C SER A 95 -1.56 -5.11 -10.59
N MET A 96 -0.72 -4.43 -9.80
CA MET A 96 -1.15 -3.24 -9.03
C MET A 96 -1.63 -2.14 -9.97
N HIS A 97 -0.84 -1.87 -11.02
CA HIS A 97 -1.19 -0.86 -12.03
C HIS A 97 -2.51 -1.21 -12.74
N ARG A 98 -2.69 -2.45 -13.18
CA ARG A 98 -3.96 -2.91 -13.78
C ARG A 98 -5.16 -2.71 -12.85
N LEU A 99 -5.00 -3.07 -11.58
CA LEU A 99 -6.07 -2.89 -10.58
C LEU A 99 -6.40 -1.40 -10.41
N THR A 100 -5.40 -0.53 -10.32
CA THR A 100 -5.63 0.92 -10.20
C THR A 100 -6.34 1.51 -11.40
N LEU A 101 -5.96 1.10 -12.62
CA LEU A 101 -6.64 1.51 -13.85
C LEU A 101 -8.10 1.02 -13.89
N GLN A 102 -8.35 -0.23 -13.49
CA GLN A 102 -9.70 -0.81 -13.46
C GLN A 102 -10.63 -0.14 -12.44
N LEU A 103 -10.06 0.37 -11.35
CA LEU A 103 -10.77 1.07 -10.29
C LEU A 103 -10.87 2.58 -10.53
N GLY A 104 -10.02 3.16 -11.38
CA GLY A 104 -9.94 4.60 -11.58
C GLY A 104 -9.42 5.35 -10.37
N VAL A 105 -8.58 4.70 -9.54
CA VAL A 105 -8.06 5.27 -8.29
C VAL A 105 -6.56 5.47 -8.34
N ARG A 106 -6.06 6.44 -7.57
CA ARG A 106 -4.63 6.59 -7.31
C ARG A 106 -4.16 5.49 -6.37
N ALA A 107 -2.86 5.18 -6.43
CA ALA A 107 -2.24 4.29 -5.46
C ALA A 107 -0.85 4.72 -5.05
N THR A 108 -0.45 4.20 -3.90
CA THR A 108 0.90 4.27 -3.34
C THR A 108 1.36 2.84 -3.05
N TYR A 109 2.66 2.57 -3.13
CA TYR A 109 3.23 1.34 -2.60
C TYR A 109 4.17 1.66 -1.45
N LEU A 110 4.05 0.90 -0.35
CA LEU A 110 4.87 1.05 0.84
C LEU A 110 5.36 -0.35 1.28
N PRO A 111 6.67 -0.60 1.32
CA PRO A 111 7.17 -1.87 1.83
C PRO A 111 6.93 -1.97 3.34
N VAL A 112 6.58 -3.16 3.81
CA VAL A 112 6.38 -3.43 5.25
C VAL A 112 7.70 -3.46 6.02
N LEU A 113 8.79 -3.81 5.34
CA LEU A 113 10.17 -3.74 5.82
C LEU A 113 10.99 -2.93 4.82
N PHE A 114 11.69 -1.91 5.32
CA PHE A 114 12.63 -1.08 4.57
C PHE A 114 14.01 -1.73 4.55
N HIS A 115 14.04 -3.01 4.18
CA HIS A 115 15.23 -3.80 4.06
C HIS A 115 15.20 -4.54 2.73
N ARG A 116 16.31 -4.49 1.99
CA ARG A 116 16.49 -5.28 0.78
C ARG A 116 16.82 -6.71 1.18
N GLU A 117 15.84 -7.61 1.05
CA GLU A 117 16.10 -9.02 1.26
C GLU A 117 17.10 -9.53 0.21
N SER A 118 18.12 -10.26 0.69
CA SER A 118 18.80 -11.25 -0.13
C SER A 118 17.81 -12.43 -0.34
N PRO A 119 17.77 -13.04 -1.54
CA PRO A 119 16.72 -13.99 -1.94
C PRO A 119 16.48 -15.16 -0.98
N ASP A 120 17.46 -15.57 -0.18
CA ASP A 120 17.35 -16.77 0.66
C ASP A 120 18.04 -16.57 2.02
N GLY A 121 17.26 -16.61 3.11
CA GLY A 121 17.79 -16.91 4.46
C GLY A 121 17.90 -15.77 5.46
N TYR A 122 17.59 -14.53 5.09
CA TYR A 122 17.68 -13.41 6.02
C TYR A 122 16.65 -13.47 7.16
N PHE A 123 15.37 -13.70 6.82
CA PHE A 123 14.29 -13.66 7.80
C PHE A 123 14.49 -14.67 8.96
N PRO A 124 14.85 -15.95 8.73
CA PRO A 124 15.18 -16.89 9.81
C PRO A 124 16.28 -16.39 10.75
N ILE A 125 17.32 -15.73 10.23
CA ILE A 125 18.44 -15.19 11.02
C ILE A 125 17.94 -14.07 11.93
N VAL A 126 17.20 -13.12 11.38
CA VAL A 126 16.70 -11.96 12.14
C VAL A 126 15.76 -12.38 13.25
N VAL A 127 14.82 -13.30 12.99
CA VAL A 127 13.86 -13.73 14.01
C VAL A 127 14.49 -14.59 15.12
N SER A 128 15.65 -15.22 14.84
CA SER A 128 16.36 -16.09 15.80
C SER A 128 17.00 -15.33 16.96
N THR A 129 17.29 -14.04 16.78
CA THR A 129 18.00 -13.22 17.77
C THR A 129 17.09 -12.17 18.40
N GLU A 130 17.38 -11.77 19.64
CA GLU A 130 16.62 -10.71 20.30
C GLU A 130 16.78 -9.36 19.59
N ALA A 131 18.02 -9.01 19.23
CA ALA A 131 18.31 -7.79 18.49
C ALA A 131 17.59 -7.75 17.13
N GLY A 132 17.53 -8.86 16.41
CA GLY A 132 16.82 -8.93 15.13
C GLY A 132 15.30 -8.82 15.28
N ARG A 133 14.71 -9.43 16.32
CA ARG A 133 13.28 -9.22 16.63
C ARG A 133 12.97 -7.77 16.97
N HIS A 134 13.85 -7.10 17.72
CA HIS A 134 13.70 -5.68 18.02
C HIS A 134 13.82 -4.82 16.77
N PHE A 135 14.78 -5.11 15.89
CA PHE A 135 14.94 -4.45 14.59
C PHE A 135 13.67 -4.55 13.73
N LEU A 136 13.08 -5.76 13.59
CA LEU A 136 11.82 -5.94 12.86
C LEU A 136 10.70 -5.12 13.49
N ARG A 137 10.55 -5.16 14.81
CA ARG A 137 9.50 -4.42 15.52
C ARG A 137 9.64 -2.91 15.28
N SER A 138 10.85 -2.35 15.34
CA SER A 138 11.07 -0.92 15.07
C SER A 138 10.63 -0.52 13.66
N GLN A 139 10.94 -1.35 12.66
CA GLN A 139 10.47 -1.09 11.29
C GLN A 139 8.96 -1.22 11.13
N LEU A 140 8.35 -2.23 11.75
CA LEU A 140 6.90 -2.43 11.71
C LEU A 140 6.14 -1.28 12.40
N THR A 141 6.68 -0.75 13.49
CA THR A 141 6.15 0.46 14.14
C THR A 141 6.22 1.67 13.24
N LEU A 142 7.36 1.88 12.55
CA LEU A 142 7.51 2.95 11.56
C LEU A 142 6.55 2.79 10.38
N PHE A 143 6.39 1.56 9.87
CA PHE A 143 5.41 1.24 8.85
C PHE A 143 4.00 1.62 9.33
N GLN A 144 3.62 1.24 10.55
CA GLN A 144 2.30 1.56 11.10
C GLN A 144 2.03 3.05 11.22
N SER A 145 2.98 3.83 11.74
CA SER A 145 2.83 5.28 11.82
C SER A 145 2.72 5.91 10.43
N THR A 146 3.48 5.40 9.46
CA THR A 146 3.44 5.89 8.07
C THR A 146 2.09 5.62 7.41
N VAL A 147 1.54 4.41 7.55
CA VAL A 147 0.20 4.09 7.02
C VAL A 147 -0.87 4.99 7.64
N ARG A 148 -0.80 5.22 8.96
CA ARG A 148 -1.75 6.11 9.64
C ARG A 148 -1.64 7.55 9.14
N ALA A 149 -0.43 8.05 8.93
CA ALA A 149 -0.20 9.39 8.38
C ALA A 149 -0.62 9.52 6.91
N LEU A 150 -0.58 8.41 6.15
CA LEU A 150 -1.04 8.36 4.77
C LEU A 150 -2.57 8.30 4.63
N GLU A 151 -3.31 8.00 5.70
CA GLU A 151 -4.78 7.90 5.69
C GLU A 151 -5.34 7.24 4.41
N PRO A 152 -4.88 6.03 4.05
CA PRO A 152 -5.29 5.41 2.80
C PRO A 152 -6.77 5.03 2.85
N SER A 153 -7.43 5.09 1.70
CA SER A 153 -8.83 4.68 1.58
C SER A 153 -9.01 3.17 1.69
N ALA A 154 -7.99 2.39 1.33
CA ALA A 154 -7.88 0.98 1.60
C ALA A 154 -6.40 0.54 1.56
N VAL A 155 -6.08 -0.55 2.27
CA VAL A 155 -4.77 -1.21 2.23
C VAL A 155 -4.90 -2.57 1.54
N VAL A 156 -4.00 -2.86 0.61
CA VAL A 156 -3.93 -4.15 -0.10
C VAL A 156 -2.56 -4.78 0.17
N VAL A 157 -2.56 -5.84 0.97
CA VAL A 157 -1.36 -6.60 1.33
C VAL A 157 -1.09 -7.65 0.26
N CYS A 158 0.06 -7.52 -0.38
CA CYS A 158 0.42 -8.14 -1.66
C CYS A 158 1.45 -9.28 -1.53
N SER A 159 1.86 -9.62 -0.31
CA SER A 159 2.88 -10.63 -0.04
C SER A 159 2.46 -11.44 1.18
N ARG A 160 2.65 -12.76 1.09
CA ARG A 160 2.43 -13.66 2.21
C ARG A 160 3.22 -13.28 3.47
N LEU A 161 4.48 -12.88 3.33
CA LEU A 161 5.30 -12.48 4.49
C LEU A 161 4.77 -11.18 5.10
N ALA A 162 4.39 -10.20 4.28
CA ALA A 162 3.77 -8.97 4.77
C ALA A 162 2.46 -9.26 5.52
N SER A 163 1.64 -10.17 4.99
CA SER A 163 0.42 -10.66 5.64
C SER A 163 0.70 -11.26 7.02
N ILE A 164 1.71 -12.13 7.12
CA ILE A 164 2.14 -12.71 8.40
C ILE A 164 2.61 -11.63 9.38
N LEU A 165 3.44 -10.69 8.91
CA LEU A 165 3.99 -9.63 9.76
C LEU A 165 2.91 -8.70 10.31
N ILE A 166 1.91 -8.34 9.48
CA ILE A 166 0.84 -7.41 9.86
C ILE A 166 -0.20 -8.07 10.75
N ARG A 167 -0.57 -9.33 10.47
CA ARG A 167 -1.65 -10.03 11.20
C ARG A 167 -1.17 -10.72 12.48
N SER A 168 0.13 -11.00 12.59
CA SER A 168 0.66 -11.70 13.76
C SER A 168 0.87 -10.77 14.94
N TYR A 169 0.18 -11.08 16.05
CA TYR A 169 0.35 -10.44 17.35
C TYR A 169 1.81 -10.38 17.84
N CYS A 170 2.67 -11.29 17.39
CA CYS A 170 4.08 -11.34 17.80
C CYS A 170 4.91 -10.19 17.22
N TRP A 171 4.53 -9.70 16.04
CA TRP A 171 5.35 -8.80 15.23
C TRP A 171 4.80 -7.39 15.25
N LEU A 172 3.59 -7.22 14.71
CA LEU A 172 2.88 -5.96 14.64
C LEU A 172 1.51 -6.21 15.26
N HIS A 173 1.31 -5.75 16.48
CA HIS A 173 0.01 -5.83 17.14
C HIS A 173 -0.94 -4.78 16.54
N TRP A 174 -1.21 -4.89 15.24
CA TRP A 174 -2.16 -4.02 14.56
C TRP A 174 -3.57 -4.39 15.02
N PRO A 175 -4.36 -3.44 15.55
CA PRO A 175 -5.71 -3.72 16.02
C PRO A 175 -6.65 -3.89 14.81
N LEU A 176 -6.59 -5.05 14.17
CA LEU A 176 -7.44 -5.42 13.03
C LEU A 176 -8.64 -6.25 13.52
N SER A 177 -9.83 -5.85 13.12
CA SER A 177 -11.07 -6.63 13.33
C SER A 177 -11.67 -7.05 12.00
N TRP A 178 -12.24 -8.25 11.95
CA TRP A 178 -12.98 -8.71 10.79
C TRP A 178 -14.28 -7.89 10.61
N ASP A 179 -14.54 -7.44 9.39
CA ASP A 179 -15.76 -6.78 8.95
C ASP A 179 -16.52 -7.75 8.03
N GLU A 180 -17.60 -8.32 8.57
CA GLU A 180 -18.47 -9.26 7.83
C GLU A 180 -19.17 -8.62 6.64
N ALA A 181 -19.48 -7.32 6.70
CA ALA A 181 -20.20 -6.63 5.63
C ALA A 181 -19.32 -6.47 4.39
N LEU A 182 -18.03 -6.20 4.58
CA LEU A 182 -17.05 -6.10 3.49
C LEU A 182 -16.35 -7.44 3.17
N GLY A 183 -16.41 -8.41 4.07
CA GLY A 183 -15.66 -9.66 3.98
C GLY A 183 -14.15 -9.42 3.99
N THR A 184 -13.68 -8.55 4.88
CA THR A 184 -12.26 -8.14 4.98
C THR A 184 -11.92 -7.67 6.40
N TYR A 185 -10.67 -7.32 6.69
CA TYR A 185 -10.30 -6.72 7.98
C TYR A 185 -10.41 -5.20 7.96
N ARG A 186 -10.60 -4.57 9.11
CA ARG A 186 -10.49 -3.11 9.29
C ARG A 186 -9.57 -2.77 10.46
N ASP A 187 -8.83 -1.69 10.29
CA ASP A 187 -8.17 -1.00 11.41
C ASP A 187 -9.24 -0.45 12.35
N GLN A 188 -9.21 -0.86 13.62
CA GLN A 188 -10.16 -0.37 14.63
C GLN A 188 -9.98 1.12 14.96
N ALA A 189 -8.78 1.67 14.77
CA ALA A 189 -8.50 3.08 15.08
C ALA A 189 -8.91 4.01 13.94
N ALA A 190 -8.59 3.63 12.69
CA ALA A 190 -8.80 4.48 11.51
C ALA A 190 -10.03 4.08 10.67
N GLY A 191 -10.59 2.89 10.89
CA GLY A 191 -11.67 2.34 10.05
C GLY A 191 -11.20 1.86 8.67
N THR A 192 -9.92 2.02 8.32
CA THR A 192 -9.36 1.65 7.02
C THR A 192 -9.49 0.15 6.75
N PRO A 193 -10.03 -0.28 5.60
CA PRO A 193 -10.11 -1.69 5.24
C PRO A 193 -8.77 -2.25 4.75
N PHE A 194 -8.47 -3.49 5.11
CA PHE A 194 -7.24 -4.23 4.82
C PHE A 194 -7.55 -5.53 4.07
N PHE A 195 -7.22 -5.56 2.79
CA PHE A 195 -7.36 -6.72 1.91
C PHE A 195 -6.06 -7.52 1.86
N PHE A 196 -6.11 -8.79 2.26
CA PHE A 196 -4.97 -9.70 2.20
C PHE A 196 -5.06 -10.54 0.93
N ALA A 197 -4.31 -10.16 -0.09
CA ALA A 197 -4.32 -10.75 -1.42
C ALA A 197 -3.02 -11.50 -1.70
N ASP A 198 -2.55 -12.28 -0.71
CA ASP A 198 -1.27 -13.02 -0.68
C ASP A 198 -0.73 -13.36 -2.09
N ASP A 199 0.50 -12.92 -2.38
CA ASP A 199 1.26 -13.13 -3.63
C ASP A 199 0.74 -12.43 -4.91
N PHE A 200 0.83 -11.09 -4.88
CA PHE A 200 0.61 -10.20 -6.03
C PHE A 200 1.78 -10.16 -7.02
N SER A 201 2.91 -10.79 -6.69
CA SER A 201 4.11 -10.82 -7.52
C SER A 201 3.97 -11.88 -8.61
N GLY A 202 3.83 -11.46 -9.87
CA GLY A 202 3.42 -12.30 -11.00
C GLY A 202 4.38 -13.41 -11.48
N ASN A 203 5.17 -14.04 -10.60
CA ASN A 203 6.27 -14.93 -10.98
C ASN A 203 6.05 -16.44 -10.75
N ALA A 204 4.91 -16.91 -10.23
CA ALA A 204 4.61 -18.36 -10.27
C ALA A 204 3.12 -18.71 -10.18
N HIS A 205 2.33 -17.96 -9.41
CA HIS A 205 0.89 -18.13 -9.29
C HIS A 205 0.25 -16.75 -9.11
N SER A 206 0.38 -15.90 -10.13
CA SER A 206 -0.34 -14.62 -10.16
C SER A 206 -1.80 -14.88 -9.81
N LEU A 207 -2.41 -14.02 -8.97
CA LEU A 207 -3.87 -13.94 -8.80
C LEU A 207 -4.54 -14.34 -10.11
N ASP A 208 -5.23 -15.48 -10.12
CA ASP A 208 -5.97 -15.87 -11.30
C ASP A 208 -6.95 -14.74 -11.66
N ALA A 209 -7.36 -14.66 -12.93
CA ALA A 209 -8.21 -13.55 -13.37
C ALA A 209 -9.49 -13.40 -12.51
N GLY A 210 -9.99 -14.51 -11.96
CA GLY A 210 -11.10 -14.55 -11.01
C GLY A 210 -10.79 -13.90 -9.66
N SER A 211 -9.61 -14.13 -9.09
CA SER A 211 -9.19 -13.56 -7.82
C SER A 211 -8.88 -12.07 -7.94
N LEU A 212 -8.26 -11.62 -9.03
CA LEU A 212 -8.10 -10.18 -9.30
C LEU A 212 -9.46 -9.49 -9.50
N GLY A 213 -10.38 -10.12 -10.23
CA GLY A 213 -11.74 -9.61 -10.42
C GLY A 213 -12.52 -9.52 -9.10
N ARG A 214 -12.39 -10.52 -8.23
CA ARG A 214 -12.99 -10.52 -6.88
C ARG A 214 -12.44 -9.39 -6.02
N LEU A 215 -11.12 -9.23 -5.99
CA LEU A 215 -10.48 -8.14 -5.24
C LEU A 215 -10.93 -6.77 -5.76
N ALA A 216 -10.99 -6.58 -7.08
CA ALA A 216 -11.49 -5.35 -7.68
C ALA A 216 -12.96 -5.09 -7.29
N TRP A 217 -13.80 -6.12 -7.29
CA TRP A 217 -15.19 -6.01 -6.82
C TRP A 217 -15.27 -5.61 -5.35
N GLN A 218 -14.52 -6.28 -4.46
CA GLN A 218 -14.52 -5.95 -3.02
C GLN A 218 -14.02 -4.53 -2.75
N LEU A 219 -12.95 -4.11 -3.44
CA LEU A 219 -12.43 -2.76 -3.34
C LEU A 219 -13.45 -1.73 -3.83
N ARG A 220 -14.17 -1.99 -4.92
CA ARG A 220 -15.26 -1.10 -5.35
C ARG A 220 -16.30 -0.90 -4.27
N GLN A 221 -16.75 -1.99 -3.63
CA GLN A 221 -17.75 -1.90 -2.56
C GLN A 221 -17.21 -1.12 -1.35
N ALA A 222 -15.99 -1.41 -0.92
CA ALA A 222 -15.38 -0.73 0.22
C ALA A 222 -15.12 0.76 -0.03
N LEU A 223 -14.83 1.13 -1.28
CA LEU A 223 -14.54 2.50 -1.70
C LEU A 223 -15.76 3.26 -2.21
N GLY A 224 -16.95 2.64 -2.25
CA GLY A 224 -18.18 3.26 -2.78
C GLY A 224 -18.09 3.62 -4.27
N LEU A 225 -17.28 2.88 -5.04
CA LEU A 225 -17.07 3.17 -6.45
C LEU A 225 -18.23 2.66 -7.30
N PRO A 226 -18.57 3.36 -8.41
CA PRO A 226 -19.60 2.90 -9.33
C PRO A 226 -19.24 1.55 -9.96
N ALA A 227 -20.26 0.89 -10.54
CA ALA A 227 -20.11 -0.37 -11.25
C ALA A 227 -18.98 -0.30 -12.31
N PRO A 228 -18.37 -1.45 -12.66
CA PRO A 228 -17.27 -1.47 -13.62
C PRO A 228 -17.67 -0.82 -14.94
N ILE A 229 -16.82 0.07 -15.44
CA ILE A 229 -16.84 0.43 -16.85
C ILE A 229 -16.31 -0.80 -17.59
N PRO A 230 -17.08 -1.40 -18.53
CA PRO A 230 -16.59 -2.53 -19.30
C PRO A 230 -15.30 -2.10 -20.02
N LEU A 231 -14.21 -2.83 -19.79
CA LEU A 231 -12.98 -2.58 -20.53
C LEU A 231 -13.18 -3.10 -21.96
N PRO A 232 -12.72 -2.38 -23.00
CA PRO A 232 -12.96 -2.72 -24.40
C PRO A 232 -12.27 -4.03 -24.87
N TRP A 233 -11.69 -4.80 -23.95
CA TRP A 233 -10.94 -6.04 -24.21
C TRP A 233 -11.47 -7.24 -23.40
N GLN A 234 -12.67 -7.12 -22.81
CA GLN A 234 -13.40 -8.23 -22.19
C GLN A 234 -14.41 -8.84 -23.15
#